data_AF-A0A3C1X4F2-F1
#
_entry.id   AF-A0A3C1X4F2-F1
#
_cell.length_a   1.000
_cell.length_b   1.000
_cell.length_c   1.000
_cell.angle_alpha   90.00
_cell.angle_beta   90.00
_cell.angle_gamma   90.00
#
_symmetry.space_group_name_H-M   'P 1'
#
loop_
_entity.id
_entity.type
_entity.pdbx_description
1 polymer ?
#
loop_
_entity_poly.entity_id
_entity_poly.type
_entity_poly.pdbx_seq_one_letter_code
_entity_poly.pdbx_strand_id
1 'polypeptide(L)'
;MTSEAPKPVTELPVLAQVLGRIPSGVFIVAVAGPAGRRTGLLASWVQQASFAPPQVTIAVNKSRWFIDWLTPGTSVVLNQIQKGDPILFRHFGKGFEPESDAFAGVESHPGES
;
A
#
# COMPACT_ATOMS: atom_id res chain seq x y z
N MET A 1 -11.14 -17.70 -36.65
CA MET A 1 -11.13 -17.52 -35.18
C MET A 1 -11.64 -16.13 -34.87
N THR A 2 -12.95 -16.00 -34.65
CA THR A 2 -13.55 -14.74 -34.21
C THR A 2 -13.18 -14.53 -32.75
N SER A 3 -12.31 -13.54 -32.49
CA SER A 3 -12.00 -13.07 -31.14
C SER A 3 -13.23 -12.37 -30.59
N GLU A 4 -14.04 -13.07 -29.79
CA GLU A 4 -15.12 -12.44 -29.03
C GLU A 4 -14.49 -11.49 -27.99
N ALA A 5 -14.94 -10.24 -27.94
CA ALA A 5 -14.49 -9.29 -26.94
C ALA A 5 -14.87 -9.80 -25.53
N PRO A 6 -13.99 -9.68 -24.52
CA PRO A 6 -14.28 -10.17 -23.18
C PRO A 6 -15.55 -9.50 -22.63
N LYS A 7 -16.50 -10.31 -22.18
CA LYS A 7 -17.75 -9.82 -21.59
C LYS A 7 -17.43 -8.95 -20.36
N PRO A 8 -18.14 -7.82 -20.17
CA PRO A 8 -17.94 -6.98 -18.98
C PRO A 8 -18.20 -7.80 -17.72
N VAL A 9 -17.29 -7.70 -16.75
CA VAL A 9 -17.29 -8.51 -15.53
C VAL A 9 -18.47 -8.10 -14.64
N THR A 10 -19.62 -8.75 -14.82
CA THR A 10 -20.80 -8.62 -13.94
C THR A 10 -20.64 -9.40 -12.63
N GLU A 11 -19.52 -10.11 -12.44
CA GLU A 11 -19.22 -11.00 -11.30
C GLU A 11 -18.14 -10.46 -10.34
N LEU A 12 -18.05 -9.13 -10.17
CA LEU A 12 -17.06 -8.49 -9.29
C LEU A 12 -16.93 -9.15 -7.89
N PRO A 13 -18.01 -9.60 -7.22
CA PRO A 13 -17.89 -10.27 -5.92
C PRO A 13 -17.13 -11.61 -5.97
N VAL A 14 -17.34 -12.42 -7.02
CA VAL A 14 -16.68 -13.72 -7.18
C VAL A 14 -15.19 -13.51 -7.46
N LEU A 15 -14.88 -12.58 -8.36
CA LEU A 15 -13.49 -12.22 -8.68
C LEU A 15 -12.75 -11.70 -7.44
N ALA A 16 -13.36 -10.81 -6.66
CA ALA A 16 -12.77 -10.29 -5.42
C ALA A 16 -12.46 -11.39 -4.40
N GLN A 17 -13.35 -12.38 -4.26
CA GLN A 17 -13.11 -13.52 -3.36
C GLN A 17 -11.93 -14.38 -3.81
N VAL A 18 -11.78 -14.63 -5.11
CA VAL A 18 -10.65 -15.38 -5.64
C VAL A 18 -9.35 -14.60 -5.44
N LEU A 19 -9.33 -13.32 -5.77
CA LEU A 19 -8.16 -12.45 -5.59
C LEU A 19 -7.75 -12.33 -4.11
N GLY A 20 -8.72 -12.28 -3.20
CA GLY A 20 -8.47 -12.21 -1.74
C GLY A 20 -7.78 -13.45 -1.16
N ARG A 21 -7.70 -14.56 -1.91
CA ARG A 21 -6.99 -15.78 -1.50
C ARG A 21 -5.53 -15.80 -1.96
N ILE A 22 -5.10 -14.85 -2.79
CA ILE A 22 -3.70 -14.78 -3.22
C ILE A 22 -2.81 -14.53 -2.00
N PRO A 23 -1.82 -15.41 -1.73
CA PRO A 23 -0.90 -15.22 -0.60
C PRO A 23 -0.20 -13.86 -0.70
N SER A 24 -0.24 -13.10 0.39
CA SER A 24 0.43 -11.81 0.49
C SER A 24 0.91 -11.58 1.90
N GLY A 25 1.99 -10.80 2.03
CA GLY A 25 2.35 -10.20 3.31
C GLY A 25 1.42 -9.03 3.65
N VAL A 26 1.54 -8.54 4.87
CA VAL A 26 0.90 -7.29 5.29
C VAL A 26 2.00 -6.29 5.58
N PHE A 27 1.90 -5.12 4.96
CA PHE A 27 2.92 -4.08 5.04
C PHE A 27 2.30 -2.73 5.42
N ILE A 28 3.11 -1.86 5.99
CA ILE A 28 2.82 -0.44 6.12
C ILE A 28 3.77 0.30 5.19
N VAL A 29 3.21 0.97 4.20
CA VAL A 29 3.95 1.91 3.34
C VAL A 29 3.86 3.27 3.99
N ALA A 30 4.97 3.77 4.52
CA ALA A 30 5.07 5.11 5.07
C ALA A 30 5.54 6.08 3.97
N VAL A 31 4.85 7.21 3.87
CA VAL A 31 5.09 8.23 2.84
C VAL A 31 5.28 9.57 3.52
N ALA A 32 6.35 10.27 3.17
CA ALA A 32 6.58 11.65 3.56
C ALA A 32 6.13 12.59 2.42
N GLY A 33 5.49 13.68 2.79
CA GLY A 33 5.01 14.73 1.90
C GLY A 33 5.66 16.08 2.21
N PRO A 34 5.20 17.15 1.53
CA PRO A 34 5.69 18.51 1.75
C PRO A 34 5.52 18.97 3.20
N ALA A 35 6.36 19.92 3.62
CA ALA A 35 6.29 20.58 4.94
C ALA A 35 6.30 19.59 6.13
N GLY A 36 6.96 18.43 5.98
CA GLY A 36 7.09 17.45 7.06
C GLY A 36 5.83 16.61 7.31
N ARG A 37 4.81 16.68 6.44
CA ARG A 37 3.62 15.83 6.53
C ARG A 37 3.99 14.38 6.27
N ARG A 38 3.30 13.46 6.95
CA ARG A 38 3.55 12.01 6.84
C ARG A 38 2.24 11.26 6.92
N THR A 39 2.16 10.17 6.19
CA THR A 39 1.01 9.25 6.22
C THR A 39 1.46 7.81 6.06
N GLY A 40 0.54 6.87 6.29
CA GLY A 40 0.79 5.45 6.14
C GLY A 40 -0.36 4.72 5.45
N LEU A 41 -0.02 3.68 4.70
CA LEU A 41 -0.96 2.80 4.01
C LEU A 41 -0.73 1.36 4.44
N LEU A 42 -1.77 0.71 4.96
CA LEU A 42 -1.80 -0.75 5.03
C LEU A 42 -1.89 -1.32 3.61
N ALA A 43 -0.89 -2.12 3.21
CA ALA A 43 -0.78 -2.67 1.87
C ALA A 43 -0.53 -4.18 1.90
N SER A 44 -1.15 -4.89 0.95
CA SER A 44 -0.87 -6.31 0.69
C SER A 44 -0.42 -6.56 -0.76
N TRP A 45 -0.55 -5.57 -1.64
CA TRP A 45 -0.11 -5.65 -3.04
C TRP A 45 1.32 -5.12 -3.16
N VAL A 46 2.23 -5.92 -2.61
CA VAL A 46 3.67 -5.66 -2.61
C VAL A 46 4.35 -6.90 -3.17
N GLN A 47 5.21 -6.73 -4.17
CA GLN A 47 5.94 -7.83 -4.80
C GLN A 47 7.39 -7.43 -5.05
N GLN A 48 8.34 -8.35 -4.88
CA GLN A 48 9.67 -8.16 -5.42
C GLN A 48 9.61 -8.04 -6.95
N ALA A 49 10.30 -7.06 -7.50
CA ALA A 49 10.34 -6.75 -8.92
C ALA A 49 11.67 -7.12 -9.58
N SER A 50 12.76 -7.08 -8.80
CA SER A 50 14.11 -7.43 -9.25
C SER A 50 14.97 -7.90 -8.08
N PHE A 51 15.97 -8.72 -8.41
CA PHE A 51 17.03 -9.13 -7.49
C PHE A 51 18.24 -8.20 -7.54
N ALA A 52 18.60 -7.69 -8.73
CA ALA A 52 19.79 -6.88 -8.95
C ALA A 52 19.51 -5.77 -9.99
N PRO A 53 19.40 -4.49 -9.59
CA PRO A 53 19.32 -4.04 -8.19
C PRO A 53 18.05 -4.58 -7.50
N PRO A 54 18.04 -4.70 -6.17
CA PRO A 54 16.84 -5.11 -5.44
C PRO A 54 15.73 -4.07 -5.65
N GLN A 55 14.55 -4.52 -6.09
CA GLN A 55 13.41 -3.65 -6.36
C GLN A 55 12.12 -4.29 -5.90
N VAL A 56 11.13 -3.45 -5.62
CA VAL A 56 9.76 -3.85 -5.26
C VAL A 56 8.75 -3.04 -6.08
N THR A 57 7.60 -3.65 -6.37
CA THR A 57 6.40 -2.96 -6.81
C THR A 57 5.42 -2.84 -5.64
N ILE A 58 4.75 -1.70 -5.55
CA ILE A 58 3.70 -1.42 -4.56
C ILE A 58 2.51 -0.84 -5.33
N ALA A 59 1.34 -1.47 -5.21
CA ALA A 59 0.13 -0.90 -5.78
C ALA A 59 -0.55 0.06 -4.79
N VAL A 60 -0.84 1.28 -5.25
CA VAL A 60 -1.51 2.32 -4.46
C VAL A 60 -2.79 2.75 -5.18
N ASN A 61 -3.89 2.86 -4.44
CA ASN A 61 -5.15 3.36 -5.00
C ASN A 61 -5.02 4.86 -5.36
N LYS A 62 -5.36 5.23 -6.59
CA LYS A 62 -5.28 6.61 -7.08
C LYS A 62 -6.22 7.59 -6.36
N SER A 63 -7.21 7.11 -5.61
CA SER A 63 -8.09 7.97 -4.81
C SER A 63 -7.47 8.41 -3.48
N ARG A 64 -6.26 7.97 -3.14
CA ARG A 64 -5.56 8.44 -1.93
C ARG A 64 -5.24 9.92 -2.07
N TRP A 65 -5.58 10.71 -1.06
CA TRP A 65 -5.36 12.17 -1.06
C TRP A 65 -3.88 12.58 -1.17
N PHE A 66 -2.96 11.67 -0.81
CA PHE A 66 -1.51 11.87 -0.93
C PHE A 66 -0.91 11.36 -2.24
N ILE A 67 -1.73 10.92 -3.20
CA ILE A 67 -1.23 10.26 -4.43
C ILE A 67 -0.22 11.14 -5.19
N ASP A 68 -0.40 12.46 -5.16
CA ASP A 68 0.47 13.43 -5.82
C ASP A 68 1.85 13.55 -5.16
N TRP A 69 2.07 12.95 -3.98
CA TRP A 69 3.39 12.88 -3.35
C TRP A 69 4.24 11.76 -3.97
N LEU A 70 3.61 10.77 -4.61
CA LEU A 70 4.28 9.59 -5.17
C LEU A 70 4.78 9.84 -6.60
N THR A 71 5.68 10.81 -6.73
CA THR A 71 6.36 11.14 -7.99
C THR A 71 7.66 10.34 -8.18
N PRO A 72 8.21 10.26 -9.40
CA PRO A 72 9.53 9.67 -9.62
C PRO A 72 10.58 10.29 -8.70
N GLY A 73 11.34 9.45 -7.99
CA GLY A 73 12.35 9.89 -7.01
C GLY A 73 11.84 10.05 -5.58
N THR A 74 10.52 9.92 -5.32
CA THR A 74 9.98 9.92 -3.96
C THR A 74 10.45 8.69 -3.19
N SER A 75 11.10 8.91 -2.05
CA SER A 75 11.42 7.85 -1.10
C SER A 75 10.17 7.41 -0.33
N VAL A 76 10.02 6.10 -0.14
CA VAL A 76 9.00 5.48 0.71
C VAL A 76 9.65 4.46 1.62
N VAL A 77 9.08 4.25 2.80
CA VAL A 77 9.53 3.18 3.72
C VAL A 77 8.50 2.06 3.71
N LEU A 78 8.97 0.83 3.54
CA LEU A 78 8.13 -0.37 3.55
C LEU A 78 8.41 -1.18 4.82
N ASN A 79 7.44 -1.22 5.74
CA ASN A 79 7.53 -1.99 6.98
C ASN A 79 6.71 -3.27 6.84
N GLN A 80 7.32 -4.44 7.02
CA GLN A 80 6.58 -5.70 7.06
C GLN A 80 5.99 -5.89 8.46
N ILE A 81 4.68 -6.09 8.55
CA ILE A 81 4.00 -6.36 9.82
C ILE A 81 4.12 -7.84 10.14
N GLN A 82 4.42 -8.17 11.39
CA GLN A 82 4.34 -9.53 11.88
C GLN A 82 2.91 -10.08 11.74
N LYS A 83 2.79 -11.31 11.26
CA LYS A 83 1.48 -11.97 11.15
C LYS A 83 0.78 -11.98 12.51
N GLY A 84 -0.42 -11.41 12.56
CA GLY A 84 -1.27 -11.43 13.74
C GLY A 84 -1.16 -10.22 14.65
N ASP A 85 -0.41 -9.17 14.31
CA ASP A 85 -0.47 -7.88 15.03
C ASP A 85 -1.80 -7.17 14.72
N PRO A 86 -2.75 -7.11 15.67
CA PRO A 86 -4.05 -6.52 15.41
C PRO A 86 -4.05 -5.01 15.64
N ILE A 87 -3.01 -4.45 16.29
CA ILE A 87 -2.95 -3.03 16.67
C ILE A 87 -2.58 -2.23 15.43
N LEU A 88 -1.43 -2.52 14.83
CA LEU A 88 -0.97 -1.83 13.62
C LEU A 88 -1.92 -2.07 12.45
N PHE A 89 -2.46 -3.29 12.31
CA PHE A 89 -3.45 -3.58 11.29
C PHE A 89 -4.69 -2.68 11.42
N ARG A 90 -5.25 -2.53 12.63
CA ARG A 90 -6.43 -1.68 12.86
C ARG A 90 -6.12 -0.19 12.71
N HIS A 91 -4.95 0.25 13.17
CA HIS A 91 -4.51 1.64 13.11
C HIS A 91 -4.39 2.11 11.65
N PHE A 92 -3.66 1.36 10.82
CA PHE A 92 -3.44 1.72 9.41
C PHE A 92 -4.55 1.27 8.45
N GLY A 93 -5.39 0.30 8.85
CA GLY A 93 -6.41 -0.31 7.99
C GLY A 93 -7.54 0.63 7.56
N LYS A 94 -7.84 1.67 8.35
CA LYS A 94 -8.84 2.69 8.01
C LYS A 94 -8.31 3.77 7.07
N GLY A 95 -6.99 3.89 6.96
CA GLY A 95 -6.35 5.07 6.38
C GLY A 95 -6.49 6.30 7.28
N PHE A 96 -6.04 7.44 6.77
CA PHE A 96 -5.95 8.71 7.50
C PHE A 96 -6.51 9.84 6.64
N GLU A 97 -6.97 10.91 7.28
CA GLU A 97 -7.34 12.15 6.59
C GLU A 97 -6.09 12.99 6.29
N PRO A 98 -6.15 13.97 5.36
CA PRO A 98 -5.00 14.78 4.98
C PRO A 98 -4.23 15.36 6.17
N GLU A 99 -4.92 15.94 7.14
CA GLU A 99 -4.29 16.66 8.27
C GLU A 99 -3.97 15.77 9.48
N SER A 100 -4.19 14.46 9.36
CA SER A 100 -3.86 13.50 10.41
C SER A 100 -2.38 13.14 10.40
N ASP A 101 -1.74 13.13 11.58
CA ASP A 101 -0.45 12.45 11.74
C ASP A 101 -0.69 10.94 11.92
N ALA A 102 -0.42 10.17 10.85
CA ALA A 102 -0.59 8.73 10.85
C ALA A 102 0.27 7.99 11.88
N PHE A 103 1.32 8.63 12.40
CA PHE A 103 2.26 8.05 13.36
C PHE A 103 2.08 8.59 14.78
N ALA A 104 1.07 9.42 15.03
CA ALA A 104 0.74 9.85 16.38
C ALA A 104 0.43 8.64 17.28
N GLY A 105 1.18 8.49 18.38
CA GLY A 105 1.04 7.36 19.30
C GLY A 105 1.61 6.03 18.78
N VAL A 106 2.32 6.04 17.64
CA VAL A 106 3.03 4.87 17.10
C VAL A 106 4.52 5.10 17.26
N GLU A 107 5.19 4.18 17.94
CA GLU A 107 6.66 4.19 18.00
C GLU A 107 7.23 4.09 16.58
N SER A 108 8.01 5.08 16.18
CA SER A 108 8.58 5.18 14.84
C SER A 108 9.86 6.01 14.85
N HIS A 109 10.68 5.78 13.83
CA HIS A 109 11.93 6.50 13.60
C HIS A 109 11.99 6.94 12.11
N PRO A 110 12.69 8.05 11.80
CA PRO A 110 12.89 8.46 10.41
C PRO A 110 13.56 7.36 9.58
N GLY A 111 13.11 7.17 8.34
CA GLY A 111 13.78 6.29 7.39
C GLY A 111 15.11 6.91 6.93
N GLU A 112 16.12 6.06 6.76
CA GLU A 112 17.42 6.43 6.19
C GLU A 112 17.42 6.17 4.68
N SER A 113 18.18 6.97 3.91
CA SER A 113 18.34 6.83 2.45
C SER A 113 19.73 6.33 2.09
#